data_AF-A0A0S8ERS9-F1
#
_entry.id   AF-A0A0S8ERS9-F1
#
_cell.length_a   1.000
_cell.length_b   1.000
_cell.length_c   1.000
_cell.angle_alpha   90.00
_cell.angle_beta   90.00
_cell.angle_gamma   90.00
#
_symmetry.space_group_name_H-M   'P 1'
#
loop_
_entity.id
_entity.type
_entity.pdbx_description
1 polymer ?
#
loop_
_entity_poly.entity_id
_entity_poly.type
_entity_poly.pdbx_seq_one_letter_code
_entity_poly.pdbx_strand_id
1 'polypeptide(L)'
;EDTHFVPALEAMVELQIAESDWSSVVEYKKRILDVTDEPAARAKLLVEMGDLWHERLSDPDQAAEAFTEALDLDPDDHRVLHKLLVTYQAAERWSEAIDIIERVAGLEERDDAKAKYTYTIGVILRDKLEDEDAALERFNEALDLDASQLKPFEAVNKLLNTRKDWKALERAYRKMLHRIINQGNTDLEHNLWHTLGIIYRDRQRNFDAAAEAFKMAASLKPDDATEHQILAELYATMPDKTNEAIAEHQWLLQNDPNRLDSYRALYKLYFDARAYDKAWCIARTLSYFQKADEEQQKFFQQYKQDREIQPTTRLSNENWVKDLMHESQDIYISKIMEVIAPAVRASLAVTDKKLNLHKRKPEDLANPSLALARQFKLAQDVLNVSIPVRLYIQKELSGALRDEARSNPPAIITGYTLLSGYRPIDLAFVCGRHLTYYRGEHFIRTMYQSHTELRTLLLAAMRLVGMGGGDASVESTAKQLAKHMDQAHLDVLKQVVRKFVDSGGQADIKRWMQATEITSLRAGLLLCDDVETAVKMTQQIASESTADLAPRDKVKEIVLYSISESYFRLREQLGIQIKV
;
A
#
# COMPACT_ATOMS: atom_id res chain seq x y z
N GLU A 1 8.76 -23.15 -90.02
CA GLU A 1 8.96 -22.15 -88.97
C GLU A 1 8.61 -22.84 -87.67
N ASP A 2 9.59 -23.01 -86.81
CA ASP A 2 9.41 -23.72 -85.55
C ASP A 2 8.69 -22.76 -84.60
N THR A 3 7.38 -22.95 -84.40
CA THR A 3 6.50 -22.06 -83.62
C THR A 3 6.85 -22.01 -82.12
N HIS A 4 7.87 -22.75 -81.71
CA HIS A 4 8.31 -22.94 -80.32
C HIS A 4 9.78 -22.53 -80.09
N PHE A 5 10.42 -21.82 -81.04
CA PHE A 5 11.80 -21.37 -80.88
C PHE A 5 11.91 -20.23 -79.84
N VAL A 6 12.39 -20.56 -78.64
CA VAL A 6 12.45 -19.65 -77.48
C VAL A 6 13.08 -18.28 -77.77
N PRO A 7 14.24 -18.15 -78.45
CA PRO A 7 14.82 -16.83 -78.73
C PRO A 7 13.95 -15.94 -79.64
N ALA A 8 13.15 -16.55 -80.53
CA ALA A 8 12.20 -15.78 -81.34
C ALA A 8 11.00 -15.31 -80.50
N LEU A 9 10.52 -16.14 -79.57
CA LEU A 9 9.44 -15.76 -78.65
C LEU A 9 9.90 -14.65 -77.68
N GLU A 10 11.15 -14.71 -77.19
CA GLU A 10 11.74 -13.64 -76.36
C GLU A 10 11.85 -12.31 -77.14
N ALA A 11 12.30 -12.35 -78.40
CA ALA A 11 12.34 -11.15 -79.25
C ALA A 11 10.94 -10.57 -79.52
N MET A 12 9.92 -11.43 -79.66
CA MET A 12 8.52 -10.99 -79.77
C MET A 12 8.02 -10.34 -78.48
N VAL A 13 8.39 -10.85 -77.30
CA VAL A 13 8.08 -10.23 -76.01
C VAL A 13 8.68 -8.82 -75.93
N GLU A 14 9.97 -8.64 -76.28
CA GLU A 14 10.62 -7.33 -76.25
C GLU A 14 9.93 -6.31 -77.18
N LEU A 15 9.55 -6.73 -78.38
CA LEU A 15 8.85 -5.88 -79.35
C LEU A 15 7.46 -5.47 -78.83
N GLN A 16 6.70 -6.40 -78.27
CA GLN A 16 5.36 -6.13 -77.74
C GLN A 16 5.41 -5.26 -76.47
N ILE A 17 6.45 -5.39 -75.64
CA ILE A 17 6.71 -4.48 -74.51
C ILE A 17 6.95 -3.05 -75.02
N ALA A 18 7.73 -2.87 -76.09
CA ALA A 18 7.97 -1.55 -76.69
C ALA A 18 6.68 -0.92 -77.25
N GLU A 19 5.75 -1.74 -77.73
CA GLU A 19 4.43 -1.33 -78.24
C GLU A 19 3.39 -1.13 -77.12
N SER A 20 3.71 -1.47 -75.87
CA SER A 20 2.79 -1.45 -74.71
C SER A 20 1.55 -2.34 -74.89
N ASP A 21 1.61 -3.36 -75.75
CA ASP A 21 0.57 -4.38 -75.88
C ASP A 21 0.80 -5.51 -74.85
N TRP A 22 0.33 -5.26 -73.63
CA TRP A 22 0.54 -6.18 -72.51
C TRP A 22 -0.19 -7.51 -72.66
N SER A 23 -1.31 -7.56 -73.41
CA SER A 23 -2.04 -8.80 -73.68
C SER A 23 -1.24 -9.74 -74.57
N SER A 24 -0.63 -9.21 -75.63
CA SER A 24 0.25 -9.99 -76.51
C SER A 24 1.51 -10.44 -75.77
N VAL A 25 2.07 -9.60 -74.88
CA VAL A 25 3.22 -9.97 -74.03
C VAL A 25 2.91 -11.22 -73.19
N VAL A 26 1.73 -11.27 -72.55
CA VAL A 26 1.34 -12.43 -71.75
C VAL A 26 1.13 -13.67 -72.63
N GLU A 27 0.53 -13.54 -73.81
CA GLU A 27 0.33 -14.67 -74.73
C GLU A 27 1.67 -15.30 -75.17
N TYR A 28 2.65 -14.47 -75.56
CA TYR A 28 3.98 -14.97 -75.91
C TYR A 28 4.71 -15.57 -74.71
N LYS A 29 4.60 -14.97 -73.51
CA LYS A 29 5.14 -15.56 -72.27
C LYS A 29 4.50 -16.92 -71.92
N LYS A 30 3.20 -17.10 -72.17
CA LYS A 30 2.52 -18.40 -72.00
C LYS A 30 3.07 -19.46 -72.95
N ARG A 31 3.34 -19.12 -74.21
CA ARG A 31 4.00 -20.03 -75.17
C ARG A 31 5.43 -20.39 -74.74
N ILE A 32 6.18 -19.45 -74.15
CA ILE A 32 7.51 -19.72 -73.58
C ILE A 32 7.37 -20.66 -72.37
N LEU A 33 6.36 -20.46 -71.52
CA LEU A 33 6.09 -21.33 -70.37
C LEU A 33 5.79 -22.77 -70.81
N ASP A 34 5.01 -22.97 -71.88
CA ASP A 34 4.66 -24.31 -72.39
C ASP A 34 5.88 -25.15 -72.83
N VAL A 35 6.97 -24.51 -73.22
CA VAL A 35 8.22 -25.16 -73.69
C VAL A 35 9.36 -25.11 -72.67
N THR A 36 9.11 -24.53 -71.49
CA THR A 36 10.10 -24.43 -70.41
C THR A 36 9.93 -25.61 -69.44
N ASP A 37 10.92 -26.48 -69.35
CA ASP A 37 10.87 -27.67 -68.48
C ASP A 37 11.38 -27.39 -67.05
N GLU A 38 12.29 -26.43 -66.86
CA GLU A 38 12.92 -26.17 -65.57
C GLU A 38 11.93 -25.52 -64.57
N PRO A 39 11.64 -26.15 -63.40
CA PRO A 39 10.64 -25.64 -62.46
C PRO A 39 10.91 -24.21 -61.96
N ALA A 40 12.16 -23.86 -61.68
CA ALA A 40 12.54 -22.52 -61.23
C ALA A 40 12.33 -21.46 -62.32
N ALA A 41 12.62 -21.80 -63.59
CA ALA A 41 12.38 -20.92 -64.72
C ALA A 41 10.88 -20.74 -65.02
N ARG A 42 10.09 -21.82 -64.90
CA ARG A 42 8.62 -21.77 -64.98
C ARG A 42 8.02 -20.87 -63.90
N ALA A 43 8.44 -21.05 -62.63
CA ALA A 43 7.97 -20.24 -61.52
C ALA A 43 8.26 -18.74 -61.74
N LYS A 44 9.47 -18.41 -62.21
CA LYS A 44 9.82 -17.02 -62.54
C LYS A 44 8.93 -16.43 -63.64
N LEU A 45 8.69 -17.17 -64.73
CA LEU A 45 7.81 -16.73 -65.82
C LEU A 45 6.37 -16.51 -65.35
N LEU A 46 5.85 -17.41 -64.50
CA LEU A 46 4.53 -17.30 -63.90
C LEU A 46 4.40 -16.05 -63.01
N VAL A 47 5.42 -15.74 -62.20
CA VAL A 47 5.45 -14.51 -61.39
C VAL A 47 5.46 -13.25 -62.28
N GLU A 48 6.26 -13.24 -63.35
CA GLU A 48 6.28 -12.12 -64.30
C GLU A 48 4.93 -11.94 -65.02
N MET A 49 4.26 -13.04 -65.38
CA MET A 49 2.92 -12.99 -65.96
C MET A 49 1.89 -12.47 -64.95
N GLY A 50 1.94 -12.93 -63.69
CA GLY A 50 1.07 -12.43 -62.63
C GLY A 50 1.25 -10.93 -62.37
N ASP A 51 2.48 -10.43 -62.40
CA ASP A 51 2.77 -8.99 -62.27
C ASP A 51 2.18 -8.18 -63.42
N LEU A 52 2.26 -8.69 -64.65
CA LEU A 52 1.64 -8.04 -65.81
C LEU A 52 0.11 -8.01 -65.70
N TRP A 53 -0.51 -9.12 -65.29
CA TRP A 53 -1.95 -9.19 -65.06
C TRP A 53 -2.41 -8.22 -63.98
N HIS A 54 -1.67 -8.14 -62.88
CA HIS A 54 -2.00 -7.27 -61.74
C HIS A 54 -1.77 -5.78 -62.05
N GLU A 55 -0.59 -5.41 -62.55
CA GLU A 55 -0.19 -4.00 -62.67
C GLU A 55 -0.60 -3.33 -63.99
N ARG A 56 -0.64 -4.09 -65.10
CA ARG A 56 -0.82 -3.53 -66.46
C ARG A 56 -2.20 -3.81 -67.02
N LEU A 57 -2.71 -5.00 -66.78
CA LEU A 57 -3.99 -5.45 -67.33
C LEU A 57 -5.15 -5.29 -66.34
N SER A 58 -4.85 -5.02 -65.06
CA SER A 58 -5.84 -4.85 -63.99
C SER A 58 -6.83 -6.02 -63.89
N ASP A 59 -6.35 -7.24 -64.16
CA ASP A 59 -7.12 -8.48 -64.07
C ASP A 59 -6.61 -9.31 -62.88
N PRO A 60 -7.24 -9.16 -61.69
CA PRO A 60 -6.76 -9.82 -60.49
C PRO A 60 -7.04 -11.33 -60.48
N ASP A 61 -8.01 -11.83 -61.26
CA ASP A 61 -8.31 -13.26 -61.31
C ASP A 61 -7.21 -14.01 -62.07
N GLN A 62 -6.82 -13.50 -63.24
CA GLN A 62 -5.69 -14.06 -63.99
C GLN A 62 -4.35 -13.88 -63.27
N ALA A 63 -4.15 -12.77 -62.57
CA ALA A 63 -2.98 -12.59 -61.71
C ALA A 63 -2.93 -13.64 -60.59
N ALA A 64 -4.07 -13.88 -59.92
CA ALA A 64 -4.15 -14.86 -58.85
C ALA A 64 -3.91 -16.30 -59.34
N GLU A 65 -4.45 -16.68 -60.52
CA GLU A 65 -4.14 -17.97 -61.16
C GLU A 65 -2.63 -18.13 -61.40
N ALA A 66 -1.99 -17.14 -62.04
CA ALA A 66 -0.56 -17.21 -62.35
C ALA A 66 0.32 -17.29 -61.09
N PHE A 67 0.00 -16.54 -60.03
CA PHE A 67 0.71 -16.64 -58.76
C PHE A 67 0.43 -17.95 -58.01
N THR A 68 -0.77 -18.53 -58.12
CA THR A 68 -1.10 -19.82 -57.53
C THR A 68 -0.31 -20.94 -58.21
N GLU A 69 -0.25 -20.95 -59.54
CA GLU A 69 0.59 -21.90 -60.30
C GLU A 69 2.08 -21.75 -59.97
N ALA A 70 2.56 -20.51 -59.72
CA ALA A 70 3.93 -20.29 -59.27
C ALA A 70 4.18 -20.91 -57.87
N LEU A 71 3.21 -20.82 -56.95
CA LEU A 71 3.28 -21.42 -55.61
C LEU A 71 3.10 -22.94 -55.59
N ASP A 72 2.56 -23.55 -56.64
CA ASP A 72 2.57 -25.01 -56.80
C ASP A 72 3.99 -25.54 -57.08
N LEU A 73 4.85 -24.70 -57.66
CA LEU A 73 6.24 -25.04 -57.98
C LEU A 73 7.21 -24.70 -56.84
N ASP A 74 7.01 -23.56 -56.17
CA ASP A 74 7.74 -23.16 -54.96
C ASP A 74 6.77 -22.75 -53.84
N PRO A 75 6.37 -23.72 -52.98
CA PRO A 75 5.35 -23.49 -51.97
C PRO A 75 5.65 -22.42 -50.91
N ASP A 76 6.93 -22.10 -50.69
CA ASP A 76 7.37 -21.26 -49.58
C ASP A 76 7.96 -19.91 -50.05
N ASP A 77 7.79 -19.55 -51.33
CA ASP A 77 8.22 -18.25 -51.85
C ASP A 77 7.38 -17.11 -51.25
N HIS A 78 7.93 -16.49 -50.21
CA HIS A 78 7.33 -15.37 -49.49
C HIS A 78 6.99 -14.18 -50.39
N ARG A 79 7.74 -13.97 -51.49
CA ARG A 79 7.49 -12.85 -52.41
C ARG A 79 6.21 -13.10 -53.19
N VAL A 80 6.01 -14.34 -53.63
CA VAL A 80 4.81 -14.73 -54.40
C VAL A 80 3.61 -14.81 -53.48
N LEU A 81 3.76 -15.33 -52.25
CA LEU A 81 2.71 -15.26 -51.23
C LEU A 81 2.26 -13.82 -50.97
N HIS A 82 3.18 -12.87 -50.88
CA HIS A 82 2.83 -11.46 -50.69
C HIS A 82 2.10 -10.87 -51.91
N LYS A 83 2.56 -11.16 -53.14
CA LYS A 83 1.89 -10.72 -54.38
C LYS A 83 0.47 -11.28 -54.49
N LEU A 84 0.29 -12.56 -54.18
CA LEU A 84 -1.01 -13.22 -54.18
C LEU A 84 -1.94 -12.62 -53.11
N LEU A 85 -1.44 -12.34 -51.91
CA LEU A 85 -2.20 -11.66 -50.86
C LEU A 85 -2.71 -10.28 -51.30
N VAL A 86 -1.84 -9.44 -51.87
CA VAL A 86 -2.22 -8.12 -52.39
C VAL A 86 -3.27 -8.25 -53.50
N THR A 87 -3.12 -9.25 -54.36
CA THR A 87 -4.07 -9.52 -55.44
C THR A 87 -5.45 -9.91 -54.90
N TYR A 88 -5.51 -10.83 -53.92
CA TYR A 88 -6.78 -11.20 -53.29
C TYR A 88 -7.41 -10.05 -52.50
N GLN A 89 -6.63 -9.20 -51.84
CA GLN A 89 -7.13 -8.00 -51.17
C GLN A 89 -7.72 -6.98 -52.16
N ALA A 90 -7.07 -6.78 -53.31
CA ALA A 90 -7.57 -5.89 -54.37
C ALA A 90 -8.87 -6.42 -55.01
N ALA A 91 -9.01 -7.74 -55.09
CA ALA A 91 -10.21 -8.41 -55.58
C ALA A 91 -11.32 -8.58 -54.52
N GLU A 92 -11.12 -8.10 -53.29
CA GLU A 92 -12.00 -8.31 -52.14
C GLU A 92 -12.30 -9.81 -51.84
N ARG A 93 -11.38 -10.70 -52.23
CA ARG A 93 -11.43 -12.15 -52.00
C ARG A 93 -10.86 -12.47 -50.60
N TRP A 94 -11.60 -12.07 -49.58
CA TRP A 94 -11.11 -12.04 -48.19
C TRP A 94 -10.84 -13.43 -47.59
N SER A 95 -11.58 -14.46 -48.00
CA SER A 95 -11.38 -15.82 -47.48
C SER A 95 -10.05 -16.38 -47.99
N GLU A 96 -9.77 -16.22 -49.29
CA GLU A 96 -8.51 -16.64 -49.89
C GLU A 96 -7.34 -15.79 -49.38
N ALA A 97 -7.55 -14.49 -49.14
CA ALA A 97 -6.55 -13.65 -48.48
C ALA A 97 -6.19 -14.18 -47.08
N ILE A 98 -7.17 -14.67 -46.31
CA ILE A 98 -6.93 -15.29 -45.00
C ILE A 98 -6.08 -16.56 -45.16
N ASP A 99 -6.40 -17.44 -46.12
CA ASP A 99 -5.65 -18.68 -46.37
C ASP A 99 -4.16 -18.38 -46.66
N ILE A 100 -3.89 -17.32 -47.43
CA ILE A 100 -2.51 -16.89 -47.70
C ILE A 100 -1.83 -16.33 -46.44
N ILE A 101 -2.53 -15.54 -45.63
CA ILE A 101 -1.97 -15.05 -44.36
C ILE A 101 -1.67 -16.20 -43.41
N GLU A 102 -2.53 -17.22 -43.33
CA GLU A 102 -2.31 -18.44 -42.53
C GLU A 102 -1.08 -19.20 -43.01
N ARG A 103 -0.90 -19.32 -44.33
CA ARG A 103 0.29 -19.95 -44.92
C ARG A 103 1.56 -19.18 -44.57
N VAL A 104 1.55 -17.85 -44.71
CA VAL A 104 2.69 -16.99 -44.31
C VAL A 104 2.99 -17.13 -42.82
N ALA A 105 1.96 -17.12 -41.96
CA ALA A 105 2.13 -17.32 -40.52
C ALA A 105 2.70 -18.71 -40.18
N GLY A 106 2.35 -19.74 -40.96
CA GLY A 106 2.90 -21.09 -40.82
C GLY A 106 4.40 -21.20 -41.12
N LEU A 107 4.93 -20.29 -41.96
CA LEU A 107 6.36 -20.23 -42.31
C LEU A 107 7.20 -19.44 -41.30
N GLU A 108 6.57 -18.62 -40.45
CA GLU A 108 7.27 -17.90 -39.41
C GLU A 108 7.73 -18.85 -38.29
N GLU A 109 8.94 -18.62 -37.76
CA GLU A 109 9.42 -19.38 -36.60
C GLU A 109 9.04 -18.72 -35.27
N ARG A 110 8.88 -17.39 -35.27
CA ARG A 110 8.70 -16.61 -34.04
C ARG A 110 7.22 -16.38 -33.74
N ASP A 111 6.81 -16.67 -32.51
CA ASP A 111 5.43 -16.51 -32.06
C ASP A 111 4.95 -15.05 -32.09
N ASP A 112 5.86 -14.08 -31.87
CA ASP A 112 5.55 -12.64 -31.97
C ASP A 112 5.20 -12.20 -33.42
N ALA A 113 5.77 -12.88 -34.42
CA ALA A 113 5.44 -12.67 -35.81
C ALA A 113 4.11 -13.34 -36.16
N LYS A 114 3.91 -14.60 -35.75
CA LYS A 114 2.65 -15.34 -35.92
C LYS A 114 1.47 -14.57 -35.33
N ALA A 115 1.61 -14.05 -34.11
CA ALA A 115 0.58 -13.27 -33.44
C ALA A 115 0.10 -12.06 -34.27
N LYS A 116 0.99 -11.37 -34.98
CA LYS A 116 0.64 -10.23 -35.86
C LYS A 116 -0.20 -10.68 -37.06
N TYR A 117 0.14 -11.81 -37.67
CA TYR A 117 -0.62 -12.37 -38.79
C TYR A 117 -2.00 -12.88 -38.31
N THR A 118 -2.04 -13.63 -37.21
CA THR A 118 -3.30 -14.09 -36.60
C THR A 118 -4.21 -12.93 -36.19
N TYR A 119 -3.65 -11.84 -35.64
CA TYR A 119 -4.40 -10.61 -35.37
C TYR A 119 -4.98 -10.00 -36.66
N THR A 120 -4.21 -9.98 -37.75
CA THR A 120 -4.64 -9.43 -39.04
C THR A 120 -5.81 -10.24 -39.61
N ILE A 121 -5.76 -11.56 -39.52
CA ILE A 121 -6.88 -12.45 -39.87
C ILE A 121 -8.12 -12.08 -39.06
N GLY A 122 -7.99 -11.92 -37.74
CA GLY A 122 -9.10 -11.49 -36.89
C GLY A 122 -9.70 -10.14 -37.29
N VAL A 123 -8.88 -9.19 -37.74
CA VAL A 123 -9.36 -7.89 -38.25
C VAL A 123 -10.14 -8.05 -39.56
N ILE A 124 -9.66 -8.88 -40.50
CA ILE A 124 -10.38 -9.15 -41.76
C ILE A 124 -11.72 -9.84 -41.47
N LEU A 125 -11.73 -10.85 -40.59
CA LEU A 125 -12.96 -11.54 -40.18
C LEU A 125 -14.00 -10.56 -39.61
N ARG A 126 -13.57 -9.65 -38.72
CA ARG A 126 -14.45 -8.64 -38.12
C ARG A 126 -14.94 -7.59 -39.11
N ASP A 127 -14.03 -6.99 -39.89
CA ASP A 127 -14.33 -5.77 -40.66
C ASP A 127 -14.83 -6.06 -42.09
N LYS A 128 -14.45 -7.20 -42.67
CA LYS A 128 -14.73 -7.54 -44.07
C LYS A 128 -15.72 -8.67 -44.24
N LEU A 129 -15.62 -9.69 -43.38
CA LEU A 129 -16.52 -10.84 -43.40
C LEU A 129 -17.65 -10.74 -42.38
N GLU A 130 -17.59 -9.76 -41.47
CA GLU A 130 -18.55 -9.53 -40.37
C GLU A 130 -18.76 -10.78 -39.47
N ASP A 131 -17.83 -11.74 -39.51
CA ASP A 131 -17.83 -12.93 -38.66
C ASP A 131 -17.09 -12.62 -37.36
N GLU A 132 -17.80 -11.95 -36.45
CA GLU A 132 -17.17 -11.52 -35.21
C GLU A 132 -16.92 -12.68 -34.21
N ASP A 133 -17.56 -13.85 -34.38
CA ASP A 133 -17.27 -15.04 -33.56
C ASP A 133 -15.92 -15.66 -33.97
N ALA A 134 -15.70 -15.87 -35.27
CA ALA A 134 -14.39 -16.31 -35.77
C ALA A 134 -13.30 -15.26 -35.47
N ALA A 135 -13.62 -13.97 -35.55
CA ALA A 135 -12.68 -12.91 -35.18
C ALA A 135 -12.27 -13.00 -33.70
N LEU A 136 -13.19 -13.30 -32.77
CA LEU A 136 -12.86 -13.49 -31.36
C LEU A 136 -11.92 -14.68 -31.14
N GLU A 137 -12.11 -15.78 -31.86
CA GLU A 137 -11.22 -16.94 -31.79
C GLU A 137 -9.80 -16.56 -32.22
N ARG A 138 -9.66 -15.89 -33.37
CA ARG A 138 -8.36 -15.44 -33.88
C ARG A 138 -7.70 -14.38 -33.01
N PHE A 139 -8.46 -13.44 -32.43
CA PHE A 139 -7.89 -12.51 -31.45
C PHE A 139 -7.40 -13.21 -30.17
N ASN A 140 -8.09 -14.26 -29.72
CA ASN A 140 -7.65 -15.02 -28.56
C ASN A 140 -6.39 -15.84 -28.87
N GLU A 141 -6.31 -16.46 -30.04
CA GLU A 141 -5.13 -17.18 -30.50
C GLU A 141 -3.92 -16.25 -30.63
N ALA A 142 -4.10 -15.05 -31.19
CA ALA A 142 -3.04 -14.04 -31.25
C ALA A 142 -2.48 -13.69 -29.86
N LEU A 143 -3.34 -13.61 -28.84
CA LEU A 143 -2.93 -13.35 -27.45
C LEU A 143 -2.31 -14.58 -26.76
N ASP A 144 -2.64 -15.79 -27.20
CA ASP A 144 -1.99 -17.02 -26.71
C ASP A 144 -0.56 -17.14 -27.26
N LEU A 145 -0.31 -16.63 -28.48
CA LEU A 145 1.01 -16.53 -29.10
C LEU A 145 1.84 -15.38 -28.50
N ASP A 146 1.26 -14.19 -28.37
CA ASP A 146 1.94 -13.03 -27.78
C ASP A 146 0.97 -12.16 -26.96
N ALA A 147 0.98 -12.37 -25.64
CA ALA A 147 0.17 -11.61 -24.71
C ALA A 147 0.65 -10.16 -24.49
N SER A 148 1.87 -9.81 -24.93
CA SER A 148 2.37 -8.44 -24.85
C SER A 148 1.74 -7.54 -25.93
N GLN A 149 1.19 -8.15 -26.99
CA GLN A 149 0.45 -7.46 -28.02
C GLN A 149 -0.97 -7.12 -27.52
N LEU A 150 -1.19 -5.87 -27.11
CA LEU A 150 -2.47 -5.46 -26.51
C LEU A 150 -3.61 -5.21 -27.52
N LYS A 151 -3.29 -4.98 -28.80
CA LYS A 151 -4.29 -4.67 -29.85
C LYS A 151 -5.38 -5.76 -30.02
N PRO A 152 -5.06 -7.07 -30.07
CA PRO A 152 -6.09 -8.10 -30.05
C PRO A 152 -7.00 -8.03 -28.80
N PHE A 153 -6.44 -7.77 -27.62
CA PHE A 153 -7.23 -7.66 -26.39
C PHE A 153 -8.15 -6.44 -26.40
N GLU A 154 -7.68 -5.29 -26.91
CA GLU A 154 -8.52 -4.11 -27.15
C GLU A 154 -9.69 -4.42 -28.10
N ALA A 155 -9.44 -5.20 -29.17
CA ALA A 155 -10.46 -5.62 -30.12
C ALA A 155 -11.50 -6.54 -29.45
N VAL A 156 -11.05 -7.55 -28.68
CA VAL A 156 -11.92 -8.43 -27.88
C VAL A 156 -12.78 -7.61 -26.91
N ASN A 157 -12.16 -6.68 -26.17
CA ASN A 157 -12.84 -5.82 -25.21
C ASN A 157 -13.91 -4.95 -25.89
N LYS A 158 -13.58 -4.30 -27.02
CA LYS A 158 -14.53 -3.47 -27.77
C LYS A 158 -15.72 -4.27 -28.31
N LEU A 159 -15.44 -5.45 -28.86
CA LEU A 159 -16.47 -6.31 -29.45
C LEU A 159 -17.45 -6.81 -28.38
N LEU A 160 -16.93 -7.36 -27.29
CA LEU A 160 -17.74 -7.93 -26.22
C LEU A 160 -18.54 -6.85 -25.46
N ASN A 161 -18.00 -5.64 -25.32
CA ASN A 161 -18.76 -4.50 -24.77
C ASN A 161 -19.92 -4.08 -25.69
N THR A 162 -19.69 -4.02 -27.00
CA THR A 162 -20.73 -3.70 -28.00
C THR A 162 -21.87 -4.73 -27.94
N ARG A 163 -21.51 -6.02 -27.85
CA ARG A 163 -22.46 -7.14 -27.69
C ARG A 163 -23.12 -7.18 -26.30
N LYS A 164 -22.57 -6.46 -25.31
CA LYS A 164 -22.96 -6.53 -23.89
C LYS A 164 -22.87 -7.96 -23.32
N ASP A 165 -21.95 -8.78 -23.85
CA ASP A 165 -21.69 -10.12 -23.31
C ASP A 165 -20.69 -10.02 -22.15
N TRP A 166 -21.22 -9.68 -20.98
CA TRP A 166 -20.43 -9.48 -19.76
C TRP A 166 -19.76 -10.75 -19.25
N LYS A 167 -20.32 -11.94 -19.56
CA LYS A 167 -19.74 -13.22 -19.15
C LYS A 167 -18.55 -13.59 -20.03
N ALA A 168 -18.66 -13.39 -21.35
CA ALA A 168 -17.51 -13.55 -22.23
C ALA A 168 -16.43 -12.50 -21.93
N LEU A 169 -16.82 -11.26 -21.62
CA LEU A 169 -15.88 -10.21 -21.25
C LEU A 169 -15.10 -10.59 -19.99
N GLU A 170 -15.78 -11.02 -18.93
CA GLU A 170 -15.14 -11.54 -17.71
C GLU A 170 -14.14 -12.66 -18.02
N ARG A 171 -14.53 -13.65 -18.83
CA ARG A 171 -13.64 -14.74 -19.26
C ARG A 171 -12.41 -14.23 -20.00
N ALA A 172 -12.58 -13.22 -20.86
CA ALA A 172 -11.48 -12.60 -21.59
C ALA A 172 -10.47 -11.92 -20.64
N TYR A 173 -10.93 -11.16 -19.65
CA TYR A 173 -10.06 -10.55 -18.64
C TYR A 173 -9.33 -11.61 -17.80
N ARG A 174 -10.02 -12.66 -17.35
CA ARG A 174 -9.38 -13.76 -16.60
C ARG A 174 -8.32 -14.50 -17.43
N LYS A 175 -8.58 -14.76 -18.71
CA LYS A 175 -7.59 -15.35 -19.63
C LYS A 175 -6.40 -14.41 -19.83
N MET A 176 -6.65 -13.13 -20.02
CA MET A 176 -5.58 -12.13 -20.17
C MET A 176 -4.70 -12.06 -18.93
N LEU A 177 -5.31 -12.01 -17.73
CA LEU A 177 -4.59 -12.11 -16.47
C LEU A 177 -3.71 -13.36 -16.44
N HIS A 178 -4.27 -14.54 -16.74
CA HIS A 178 -3.51 -15.79 -16.78
C HIS A 178 -2.31 -15.75 -17.74
N ARG A 179 -2.47 -15.14 -18.92
CA ARG A 179 -1.40 -15.02 -19.91
C ARG A 179 -0.23 -14.16 -19.43
N ILE A 180 -0.51 -13.12 -18.65
CA ILE A 180 0.50 -12.16 -18.18
C ILE A 180 1.09 -12.49 -16.80
N ILE A 181 0.58 -13.53 -16.11
CA ILE A 181 1.14 -13.97 -14.82
C ILE A 181 2.65 -14.18 -14.99
N ASN A 182 3.44 -13.55 -14.11
CA ASN A 182 4.92 -13.56 -14.11
C ASN A 182 5.63 -12.78 -15.23
N GLN A 183 4.93 -12.00 -16.06
CA GLN A 183 5.58 -11.14 -17.07
C GLN A 183 6.14 -9.83 -16.49
N GLY A 184 5.83 -9.52 -15.22
CA GLY A 184 6.38 -8.37 -14.50
C GLY A 184 5.77 -7.01 -14.86
N ASN A 185 4.65 -6.97 -15.60
CA ASN A 185 3.95 -5.74 -15.93
C ASN A 185 2.86 -5.42 -14.89
N THR A 186 3.30 -4.91 -13.74
CA THR A 186 2.43 -4.57 -12.59
C THR A 186 1.31 -3.58 -12.96
N ASP A 187 1.59 -2.60 -13.84
CA ASP A 187 0.60 -1.61 -14.25
C ASP A 187 -0.53 -2.22 -15.08
N LEU A 188 -0.19 -3.09 -16.04
CA LEU A 188 -1.19 -3.81 -16.83
C LEU A 188 -2.00 -4.75 -15.95
N GLU A 189 -1.34 -5.51 -15.09
CA GLU A 189 -2.00 -6.44 -14.18
C GLU A 189 -2.98 -5.72 -13.24
N HIS A 190 -2.56 -4.59 -12.67
CA HIS A 190 -3.41 -3.72 -11.87
C HIS A 190 -4.66 -3.28 -12.64
N ASN A 191 -4.48 -2.76 -13.86
CA ASN A 191 -5.59 -2.26 -14.67
C ASN A 191 -6.58 -3.36 -15.08
N LEU A 192 -6.09 -4.58 -15.33
CA LEU A 192 -6.93 -5.73 -15.62
C LEU A 192 -7.75 -6.16 -14.40
N TRP A 193 -7.13 -6.25 -13.22
CA TRP A 193 -7.85 -6.55 -11.97
C TRP A 193 -8.87 -5.48 -11.62
N HIS A 194 -8.50 -4.20 -11.73
CA HIS A 194 -9.41 -3.06 -11.52
C HIS A 194 -10.64 -3.14 -12.42
N THR A 195 -10.43 -3.33 -13.73
CA THR A 195 -11.52 -3.38 -14.70
C THR A 195 -12.37 -4.63 -14.53
N LEU A 196 -11.78 -5.77 -14.17
CA LEU A 196 -12.50 -6.98 -13.82
C LEU A 196 -13.40 -6.76 -12.58
N GLY A 197 -12.90 -6.04 -11.56
CA GLY A 197 -13.67 -5.61 -10.41
C GLY A 197 -14.88 -4.74 -10.80
N ILE A 198 -14.70 -3.79 -11.71
CA ILE A 198 -15.80 -2.97 -12.25
C ILE A 198 -16.85 -3.83 -12.97
N ILE A 199 -16.42 -4.78 -13.80
CA ILE A 199 -17.33 -5.70 -14.50
C ILE A 199 -18.18 -6.49 -13.49
N TYR A 200 -17.55 -7.03 -12.44
CA TYR A 200 -18.26 -7.74 -11.39
C TYR A 200 -19.25 -6.85 -10.63
N ARG A 201 -18.82 -5.66 -10.23
CA ARG A 201 -19.65 -4.72 -9.46
C ARG A 201 -20.84 -4.19 -10.25
N ASP A 202 -20.58 -3.65 -11.44
CA ASP A 202 -21.55 -2.82 -12.16
C ASP A 202 -22.41 -3.63 -13.15
N ARG A 203 -21.84 -4.67 -13.76
CA ARG A 203 -22.52 -5.47 -14.80
C ARG A 203 -23.13 -6.75 -14.25
N GLN A 204 -22.39 -7.45 -13.38
CA GLN A 204 -22.84 -8.73 -12.85
C GLN A 204 -23.47 -8.64 -11.45
N ARG A 205 -23.25 -7.53 -10.72
CA ARG A 205 -23.61 -7.36 -9.30
C ARG A 205 -23.10 -8.50 -8.42
N ASN A 206 -21.96 -9.07 -8.78
CA ASN A 206 -21.27 -10.09 -7.99
C ASN A 206 -20.26 -9.38 -7.08
N PHE A 207 -20.73 -8.93 -5.93
CA PHE A 207 -19.95 -8.07 -5.05
C PHE A 207 -18.77 -8.78 -4.38
N ASP A 208 -18.90 -10.07 -4.06
CA ASP A 208 -17.78 -10.87 -3.53
C ASP A 208 -16.64 -10.96 -4.55
N ALA A 209 -16.95 -11.31 -5.79
CA ALA A 209 -15.94 -11.40 -6.85
C ALA A 209 -15.34 -10.03 -7.19
N ALA A 210 -16.14 -8.96 -7.13
CA ALA A 210 -15.65 -7.60 -7.29
C ALA A 210 -14.63 -7.24 -6.20
N ALA A 211 -14.95 -7.55 -4.94
CA ALA A 211 -14.08 -7.25 -3.81
C ALA A 211 -12.75 -8.00 -3.90
N GLU A 212 -12.75 -9.28 -4.29
CA GLU A 212 -11.51 -10.02 -4.51
C GLU A 212 -10.67 -9.44 -5.65
N ALA A 213 -11.30 -9.03 -6.76
CA ALA A 213 -10.59 -8.38 -7.86
C ALA A 213 -9.95 -7.04 -7.45
N PHE A 214 -10.67 -6.19 -6.72
CA PHE A 214 -10.13 -4.92 -6.22
C PHE A 214 -9.03 -5.13 -5.15
N LYS A 215 -9.12 -6.17 -4.31
CA LYS A 215 -8.01 -6.54 -3.40
C LYS A 215 -6.75 -6.92 -4.16
N MET A 216 -6.88 -7.70 -5.23
CA MET A 216 -5.73 -8.05 -6.07
C MET A 216 -5.12 -6.79 -6.70
N ALA A 217 -5.93 -5.86 -7.21
CA ALA A 217 -5.47 -4.56 -7.70
C ALA A 217 -4.74 -3.76 -6.60
N ALA A 218 -5.32 -3.63 -5.40
CA ALA A 218 -4.71 -2.93 -4.27
C ALA A 218 -3.35 -3.55 -3.86
N SER A 219 -3.22 -4.88 -3.93
CA SER A 219 -1.97 -5.57 -3.59
C SER A 219 -0.81 -5.27 -4.55
N LEU A 220 -1.13 -4.92 -5.81
CA LEU A 220 -0.15 -4.57 -6.83
C LEU A 220 0.34 -3.12 -6.70
N LYS A 221 -0.49 -2.24 -6.15
CA LYS A 221 -0.16 -0.84 -5.84
C LYS A 221 -0.56 -0.48 -4.41
N PRO A 222 0.19 -0.94 -3.39
CA PRO A 222 -0.19 -0.74 -1.99
C PRO A 222 -0.28 0.72 -1.55
N ASP A 223 0.40 1.63 -2.23
CA ASP A 223 0.40 3.06 -1.89
C ASP A 223 -0.75 3.83 -2.56
N ASP A 224 -1.52 3.21 -3.46
CA ASP A 224 -2.64 3.84 -4.15
C ASP A 224 -3.94 3.68 -3.34
N ALA A 225 -4.50 4.81 -2.91
CA ALA A 225 -5.73 4.84 -2.13
C ALA A 225 -7.00 4.53 -2.94
N THR A 226 -6.91 4.50 -4.28
CA THR A 226 -8.08 4.36 -5.18
C THR A 226 -8.82 3.05 -4.91
N GLU A 227 -8.12 1.92 -4.87
CA GLU A 227 -8.74 0.61 -4.66
C GLU A 227 -9.27 0.44 -3.24
N HIS A 228 -8.55 0.96 -2.24
CA HIS A 228 -9.01 1.00 -0.85
C HIS A 228 -10.31 1.80 -0.70
N GLN A 229 -10.46 2.90 -1.43
CA GLN A 229 -11.73 3.65 -1.46
C GLN A 229 -12.86 2.82 -2.07
N ILE A 230 -12.61 2.17 -3.22
CA ILE A 230 -13.63 1.34 -3.89
C ILE A 230 -14.04 0.17 -2.99
N LEU A 231 -13.09 -0.49 -2.34
CA LEU A 231 -13.34 -1.57 -1.38
C LEU A 231 -14.15 -1.09 -0.17
N ALA A 232 -13.82 0.07 0.40
CA ALA A 232 -14.56 0.63 1.53
C ALA A 232 -16.04 0.88 1.17
N GLU A 233 -16.30 1.50 0.01
CA GLU A 233 -17.65 1.76 -0.48
C GLU A 233 -18.40 0.46 -0.81
N LEU A 234 -17.72 -0.48 -1.45
CA LEU A 234 -18.28 -1.77 -1.83
C LEU A 234 -18.65 -2.61 -0.59
N TYR A 235 -17.76 -2.71 0.39
CA TYR A 235 -18.03 -3.43 1.65
C TYR A 235 -19.12 -2.78 2.48
N ALA A 236 -19.24 -1.45 2.46
CA ALA A 236 -20.33 -0.75 3.13
C ALA A 236 -21.72 -1.10 2.55
N THR A 237 -21.80 -1.61 1.32
CA THR A 237 -23.06 -2.11 0.73
C THR A 237 -23.39 -3.56 1.10
N MET A 238 -22.43 -4.30 1.67
CA MET A 238 -22.55 -5.71 2.05
C MET A 238 -22.71 -5.86 3.56
N PRO A 239 -23.90 -6.25 4.08
CA PRO A 239 -24.16 -6.28 5.52
C PRO A 239 -23.18 -7.17 6.32
N ASP A 240 -22.74 -8.27 5.73
CA ASP A 240 -21.79 -9.23 6.32
C ASP A 240 -20.33 -8.76 6.29
N LYS A 241 -20.03 -7.66 5.58
CA LYS A 241 -18.68 -7.11 5.38
C LYS A 241 -18.44 -5.78 6.09
N THR A 242 -19.21 -5.50 7.14
CA THR A 242 -19.10 -4.25 7.91
C THR A 242 -17.71 -4.06 8.53
N ASN A 243 -17.08 -5.14 9.02
CA ASN A 243 -15.74 -5.05 9.62
C ASN A 243 -14.66 -4.76 8.57
N GLU A 244 -14.78 -5.37 7.39
CA GLU A 244 -13.90 -5.10 6.25
C GLU A 244 -14.04 -3.65 5.79
N ALA A 245 -15.27 -3.10 5.70
CA ALA A 245 -15.48 -1.68 5.39
C ALA A 245 -14.80 -0.75 6.40
N ILE A 246 -14.91 -1.07 7.70
CA ILE A 246 -14.24 -0.32 8.77
C ILE A 246 -12.72 -0.37 8.61
N ALA A 247 -12.16 -1.54 8.33
CA ALA A 247 -10.72 -1.73 8.15
C ALA A 247 -10.19 -0.90 6.96
N GLU A 248 -10.89 -0.88 5.83
CA GLU A 248 -10.51 -0.06 4.66
C GLU A 248 -10.54 1.44 4.99
N HIS A 249 -11.57 1.91 5.70
CA HIS A 249 -11.62 3.31 6.14
C HIS A 249 -10.52 3.66 7.15
N GLN A 250 -10.15 2.74 8.04
CA GLN A 250 -9.02 2.92 8.96
C GLN A 250 -7.69 3.00 8.19
N TRP A 251 -7.48 2.13 7.19
CA TRP A 251 -6.31 2.18 6.34
C TRP A 251 -6.21 3.52 5.59
N LEU A 252 -7.33 3.99 5.02
CA LEU A 252 -7.40 5.28 4.32
C LEU A 252 -7.04 6.44 5.26
N LEU A 253 -7.44 6.39 6.54
CA LEU A 253 -7.12 7.43 7.52
C LEU A 253 -5.66 7.41 7.99
N GLN A 254 -5.00 6.25 8.02
CA GLN A 254 -3.57 6.19 8.33
C GLN A 254 -2.72 6.94 7.28
N ASN A 255 -3.13 6.84 6.02
CA ASN A 255 -2.49 7.49 4.86
C ASN A 255 -2.94 8.95 4.68
N ASP A 256 -4.24 9.23 4.82
CA ASP A 256 -4.81 10.58 4.81
C ASP A 256 -5.70 10.85 6.05
N PRO A 257 -5.11 11.35 7.15
CA PRO A 257 -5.84 11.62 8.40
C PRO A 257 -6.93 12.69 8.30
N ASN A 258 -6.97 13.47 7.22
CA ASN A 258 -7.92 14.55 7.03
C ASN A 258 -9.11 14.14 6.13
N ARG A 259 -9.20 12.86 5.73
CA ARG A 259 -10.29 12.35 4.88
C ARG A 259 -11.62 12.31 5.63
N LEU A 260 -12.36 13.42 5.59
CA LEU A 260 -13.65 13.58 6.28
C LEU A 260 -14.68 12.50 5.93
N ASP A 261 -14.66 12.02 4.69
CA ASP A 261 -15.61 11.00 4.23
C ASP A 261 -15.38 9.66 4.95
N SER A 262 -14.14 9.31 5.30
CA SER A 262 -13.86 8.13 6.13
C SER A 262 -14.44 8.27 7.54
N TYR A 263 -14.31 9.43 8.17
CA TYR A 263 -14.90 9.64 9.50
C TYR A 263 -16.43 9.55 9.46
N ARG A 264 -17.07 10.16 8.45
CA ARG A 264 -18.53 10.08 8.29
C ARG A 264 -19.01 8.65 8.05
N ALA A 265 -18.30 7.90 7.21
CA ALA A 265 -18.60 6.50 6.97
C ALA A 265 -18.42 5.65 8.23
N LEU A 266 -17.31 5.81 8.96
CA LEU A 266 -17.08 5.10 10.23
C LEU A 266 -18.13 5.43 11.28
N TYR A 267 -18.53 6.71 11.40
CA TYR A 267 -19.62 7.10 12.29
C TYR A 267 -20.89 6.31 11.98
N LYS A 268 -21.30 6.30 10.71
CA LYS A 268 -22.49 5.59 10.24
C LYS A 268 -22.39 4.08 10.50
N LEU A 269 -21.28 3.45 10.11
CA LEU A 269 -21.05 2.02 10.28
C LEU A 269 -21.14 1.61 11.76
N TYR A 270 -20.51 2.38 12.67
CA TYR A 270 -20.60 2.10 14.10
C TYR A 270 -21.99 2.37 14.68
N PHE A 271 -22.67 3.42 14.22
CA PHE A 271 -24.00 3.78 14.69
C PHE A 271 -25.04 2.70 14.29
N ASP A 272 -25.00 2.26 13.03
CA ASP A 272 -25.87 1.20 12.49
C ASP A 272 -25.58 -0.16 13.17
N ALA A 273 -24.31 -0.44 13.47
CA ALA A 273 -23.90 -1.61 14.25
C ALA A 273 -24.19 -1.51 15.76
N ARG A 274 -24.81 -0.42 16.22
CA ARG A 274 -25.10 -0.11 17.64
C ARG A 274 -23.86 -0.05 18.53
N ALA A 275 -22.69 0.15 17.95
CA ALA A 275 -21.43 0.40 18.65
C ALA A 275 -21.35 1.89 19.04
N TYR A 276 -22.29 2.33 19.89
CA TYR A 276 -22.52 3.75 20.15
C TYR A 276 -21.31 4.48 20.75
N ASP A 277 -20.50 3.83 21.60
CA ASP A 277 -19.29 4.45 22.14
C ASP A 277 -18.25 4.75 21.05
N LYS A 278 -18.09 3.82 20.10
CA LYS A 278 -17.22 4.02 18.94
C LYS A 278 -17.74 5.16 18.08
N ALA A 279 -19.04 5.15 17.75
CA ALA A 279 -19.68 6.24 17.00
C ALA A 279 -19.51 7.59 17.71
N TRP A 280 -19.61 7.63 19.04
CA TRP A 280 -19.41 8.86 19.81
C TRP A 280 -17.97 9.36 19.76
N CYS A 281 -16.98 8.47 19.80
CA CYS A 281 -15.57 8.84 19.59
C CYS A 281 -15.34 9.43 18.19
N ILE A 282 -16.00 8.90 17.15
CA ILE A 282 -15.95 9.49 15.80
C ILE A 282 -16.62 10.87 15.79
N ALA A 283 -17.82 11.00 16.37
CA ALA A 283 -18.54 12.29 16.45
C ALA A 283 -17.71 13.36 17.18
N ARG A 284 -17.09 13.02 18.31
CA ARG A 284 -16.14 13.89 19.03
C ARG A 284 -15.02 14.38 18.14
N THR A 285 -14.45 13.50 17.32
CA THR A 285 -13.35 13.84 16.40
C THR A 285 -13.81 14.74 15.26
N LEU A 286 -15.01 14.48 14.70
CA LEU A 286 -15.65 15.35 13.71
C LEU A 286 -16.00 16.73 14.29
N SER A 287 -16.44 16.79 15.55
CA SER A 287 -16.71 18.04 16.27
C SER A 287 -15.42 18.85 16.47
N TYR A 288 -14.31 18.18 16.81
CA TYR A 288 -12.99 18.82 16.88
C TYR A 288 -12.58 19.44 15.54
N PHE A 289 -12.83 18.75 14.42
CA PHE A 289 -12.60 19.31 13.08
C PHE A 289 -13.59 20.42 12.68
N GLN A 290 -14.63 20.67 13.47
CA GLN A 290 -15.75 21.56 13.12
C GLN A 290 -16.46 21.11 11.82
N LYS A 291 -16.56 19.79 11.62
CA LYS A 291 -17.17 19.15 10.44
C LYS A 291 -18.28 18.16 10.78
N ALA A 292 -18.63 18.01 12.06
CA ALA A 292 -19.81 17.29 12.52
C ALA A 292 -21.08 17.97 12.01
N ASP A 293 -22.05 17.18 11.54
CA ASP A 293 -23.41 17.67 11.28
C ASP A 293 -24.20 17.92 12.58
N GLU A 294 -25.43 18.41 12.47
CA GLU A 294 -26.25 18.73 13.65
C GLU A 294 -26.56 17.52 14.52
N GLU A 295 -26.77 16.33 13.93
CA GLU A 295 -27.10 15.11 14.66
C GLU A 295 -25.88 14.58 15.40
N GLN A 296 -24.74 14.50 14.71
CA GLN A 296 -23.45 14.12 15.28
C GLN A 296 -23.04 15.07 16.39
N GLN A 297 -23.23 16.39 16.20
CA GLN A 297 -22.92 17.37 17.22
C GLN A 297 -23.83 17.21 18.44
N LYS A 298 -25.15 17.03 18.26
CA LYS A 298 -26.09 16.77 19.35
C LYS A 298 -25.72 15.49 20.11
N PHE A 299 -25.43 14.40 19.38
CA PHE A 299 -25.03 13.13 19.96
C PHE A 299 -23.72 13.25 20.76
N PHE A 300 -22.71 13.94 20.23
CA PHE A 300 -21.48 14.23 20.97
C PHE A 300 -21.77 14.99 22.27
N GLN A 301 -22.51 16.10 22.19
CA GLN A 301 -22.81 16.94 23.35
C GLN A 301 -23.66 16.24 24.41
N GLN A 302 -24.60 15.38 23.99
CA GLN A 302 -25.48 14.63 24.90
C GLN A 302 -24.69 13.73 25.86
N TYR A 303 -23.63 13.09 25.36
CA TYR A 303 -22.82 12.15 26.16
C TYR A 303 -21.45 12.72 26.56
N LYS A 304 -21.17 13.99 26.24
CA LYS A 304 -19.95 14.66 26.66
C LYS A 304 -19.90 14.76 28.18
N GLN A 305 -18.83 14.24 28.78
CA GLN A 305 -18.58 14.35 30.20
C GLN A 305 -17.72 15.59 30.45
N ASP A 306 -18.29 16.65 31.01
CA ASP A 306 -17.54 17.85 31.44
C ASP A 306 -16.77 17.64 32.77
N ARG A 307 -16.65 16.38 33.22
CA ARG A 307 -16.05 15.99 34.49
C ARG A 307 -14.92 15.00 34.27
N GLU A 308 -14.08 14.85 35.28
CA GLU A 308 -13.01 13.86 35.34
C GLU A 308 -13.56 12.45 35.06
N ILE A 309 -12.82 11.64 34.31
CA ILE A 309 -13.22 10.25 34.04
C ILE A 309 -13.38 9.48 35.35
N GLN A 310 -14.30 8.52 35.37
CA GLN A 310 -14.57 7.67 36.52
C GLN A 310 -14.24 6.20 36.21
N PRO A 311 -12.94 5.86 36.11
CA PRO A 311 -12.52 4.52 35.78
C PRO A 311 -12.90 3.56 36.91
N THR A 312 -13.37 2.37 36.52
CA THR A 312 -13.74 1.29 37.43
C THR A 312 -12.62 0.27 37.62
N THR A 313 -11.63 0.29 36.72
CA THR A 313 -10.47 -0.61 36.72
C THR A 313 -9.18 0.18 36.45
N ARG A 314 -8.07 -0.54 36.34
CA ARG A 314 -6.73 -0.02 36.01
C ARG A 314 -6.09 -0.86 34.93
N LEU A 315 -5.10 -0.30 34.25
CA LEU A 315 -4.40 -0.97 33.16
C LEU A 315 -3.52 -2.13 33.67
N SER A 316 -3.65 -3.28 33.02
CA SER A 316 -2.72 -4.40 33.16
C SER A 316 -1.51 -4.22 32.22
N ASN A 317 -0.43 -4.99 32.44
CA ASN A 317 0.69 -5.00 31.49
C ASN A 317 0.28 -5.45 30.08
N GLU A 318 -0.74 -6.30 29.97
CA GLU A 318 -1.25 -6.72 28.66
C GLU A 318 -1.90 -5.56 27.91
N ASN A 319 -2.71 -4.74 28.60
CA ASN A 319 -3.32 -3.53 28.01
C ASN A 319 -2.27 -2.53 27.54
N TRP A 320 -1.19 -2.38 28.32
CA TRP A 320 -0.06 -1.54 27.94
C TRP A 320 0.53 -1.98 26.60
N VAL A 321 0.88 -3.26 26.47
CA VAL A 321 1.56 -3.79 25.27
C VAL A 321 0.62 -3.83 24.05
N LYS A 322 -0.64 -4.24 24.23
CA LYS A 322 -1.57 -4.44 23.11
C LYS A 322 -2.23 -3.17 22.61
N ASP A 323 -2.58 -2.26 23.51
CA ASP A 323 -3.49 -1.16 23.18
C ASP A 323 -2.88 0.23 23.36
N LEU A 324 -2.01 0.41 24.36
CA LEU A 324 -1.47 1.74 24.68
C LEU A 324 -0.13 2.03 24.01
N MET A 325 0.79 1.07 24.02
CA MET A 325 2.13 1.22 23.43
C MET A 325 2.04 1.31 21.91
N HIS A 326 2.92 2.13 21.34
CA HIS A 326 3.03 2.23 19.89
C HIS A 326 3.69 0.98 19.30
N GLU A 327 3.12 0.44 18.22
CA GLU A 327 3.57 -0.82 17.57
C GLU A 327 5.02 -0.78 17.08
N SER A 328 5.54 0.41 16.77
CA SER A 328 6.93 0.59 16.36
C SER A 328 7.95 0.58 17.51
N GLN A 329 7.49 0.41 18.75
CA GLN A 329 8.36 0.38 19.91
C GLN A 329 9.14 -0.94 19.99
N ASP A 330 10.47 -0.84 19.87
CA ASP A 330 11.34 -2.02 19.96
C ASP A 330 11.31 -2.62 21.37
N ILE A 331 10.78 -3.84 21.46
CA ILE A 331 10.60 -4.59 22.70
C ILE A 331 11.93 -4.93 23.38
N TYR A 332 13.00 -5.15 22.61
CA TYR A 332 14.31 -5.52 23.14
C TYR A 332 15.03 -4.30 23.67
N ILE A 333 15.00 -3.18 22.95
CA ILE A 333 15.54 -1.91 23.46
C ILE A 333 14.82 -1.54 24.76
N SER A 334 13.48 -1.60 24.76
CA SER A 334 12.68 -1.37 25.98
C SER A 334 13.11 -2.27 27.14
N LYS A 335 13.30 -3.57 26.90
CA LYS A 335 13.69 -4.49 27.96
C LYS A 335 15.12 -4.27 28.44
N ILE A 336 16.05 -3.93 27.55
CA ILE A 336 17.43 -3.57 27.93
C ILE A 336 17.41 -2.31 28.81
N MET A 337 16.67 -1.27 28.40
CA MET A 337 16.54 -0.04 29.16
C MET A 337 15.93 -0.28 30.55
N GLU A 338 14.91 -1.13 30.64
CA GLU A 338 14.30 -1.55 31.91
C GLU A 338 15.33 -2.21 32.84
N VAL A 339 16.16 -3.13 32.32
CA VAL A 339 17.15 -3.87 33.10
C VAL A 339 18.27 -2.97 33.62
N ILE A 340 18.73 -2.01 32.82
CA ILE A 340 19.83 -1.12 33.22
C ILE A 340 19.37 0.09 34.04
N ALA A 341 18.08 0.47 33.97
CA ALA A 341 17.56 1.67 34.62
C ALA A 341 17.88 1.77 36.14
N PRO A 342 17.79 0.69 36.94
CA PRO A 342 18.17 0.73 38.36
C PRO A 342 19.66 1.08 38.56
N ALA A 343 20.55 0.49 37.77
CA ALA A 343 21.99 0.73 37.84
C ALA A 343 22.36 2.15 37.41
N VAL A 344 21.73 2.62 36.32
CA VAL A 344 21.83 4.01 35.86
C VAL A 344 21.41 4.97 36.97
N ARG A 345 20.23 4.76 37.57
CA ARG A 345 19.73 5.60 38.66
C ARG A 345 20.66 5.61 39.86
N ALA A 346 21.18 4.44 40.25
CA ALA A 346 22.13 4.32 41.35
C ALA A 346 23.42 5.12 41.10
N SER A 347 23.91 5.12 39.85
CA SER A 347 25.11 5.90 39.47
C SER A 347 24.89 7.41 39.52
N LEU A 348 23.65 7.87 39.29
CA LEU A 348 23.26 9.28 39.31
C LEU A 348 22.69 9.73 40.66
N ALA A 349 22.57 8.83 41.63
CA ALA A 349 21.80 9.06 42.85
C ALA A 349 22.38 10.20 43.70
N VAL A 350 21.50 11.09 44.17
CA VAL A 350 21.85 12.24 45.00
C VAL A 350 20.95 12.28 46.23
N THR A 351 21.54 12.55 47.39
CA THR A 351 20.78 12.69 48.66
C THR A 351 19.78 13.84 48.58
N ASP A 352 18.61 13.69 49.20
CA ASP A 352 17.59 14.74 49.37
C ASP A 352 18.14 16.04 49.99
N LYS A 353 19.24 15.95 50.76
CA LYS A 353 19.95 17.12 51.29
C LYS A 353 20.51 18.01 50.18
N LYS A 354 21.25 17.41 49.25
CA LYS A 354 21.86 18.09 48.09
C LYS A 354 20.80 18.60 47.10
N LEU A 355 19.66 17.93 47.00
CA LEU A 355 18.53 18.35 46.17
C LEU A 355 17.59 19.36 46.85
N ASN A 356 17.88 19.77 48.10
CA ASN A 356 17.02 20.63 48.92
C ASN A 356 15.59 20.09 49.17
N LEU A 357 15.33 18.81 48.92
CA LEU A 357 14.01 18.18 49.13
C LEU A 357 13.67 18.01 50.62
N HIS A 358 14.67 17.75 51.47
CA HIS A 358 14.49 17.59 52.92
C HIS A 358 13.85 18.81 53.63
N LYS A 359 13.93 20.00 53.04
CA LYS A 359 13.32 21.23 53.58
C LYS A 359 11.82 21.34 53.26
N ARG A 360 11.29 20.39 52.49
CA ARG A 360 9.94 20.42 51.94
C ARG A 360 9.22 19.13 52.31
N LYS A 361 7.91 19.24 52.47
CA LYS A 361 7.05 18.06 52.56
C LYS A 361 6.51 17.76 51.17
N PRO A 362 6.50 16.48 50.74
CA PRO A 362 5.78 16.11 49.53
C PRO A 362 4.30 16.43 49.72
N GLU A 363 3.64 16.78 48.61
CA GLU A 363 2.21 17.04 48.58
C GLU A 363 1.44 15.75 48.85
N ASP A 364 0.32 15.87 49.55
CA ASP A 364 -0.58 14.74 49.76
C ASP A 364 -1.38 14.50 48.47
N LEU A 365 -1.10 13.38 47.79
CA LEU A 365 -1.81 12.99 46.57
C LEU A 365 -3.28 12.65 46.82
N ALA A 366 -3.67 12.42 48.08
CA ALA A 366 -5.06 12.24 48.48
C ALA A 366 -5.78 13.57 48.79
N ASN A 367 -5.10 14.72 48.68
CA ASN A 367 -5.68 16.04 48.96
C ASN A 367 -6.80 16.37 47.96
N PRO A 368 -8.08 16.39 48.37
CA PRO A 368 -9.19 16.61 47.45
C PRO A 368 -9.28 18.07 47.00
N SER A 369 -8.62 19.02 47.66
CA SER A 369 -8.71 20.45 47.37
C SER A 369 -7.78 20.88 46.23
N LEU A 370 -6.78 20.07 45.89
CA LEU A 370 -5.81 20.38 44.85
C LEU A 370 -6.08 19.55 43.59
N ALA A 371 -6.56 20.20 42.52
CA ALA A 371 -6.89 19.52 41.27
C ALA A 371 -5.71 18.72 40.69
N LEU A 372 -4.49 19.27 40.74
CA LEU A 372 -3.28 18.58 40.28
C LEU A 372 -3.00 17.29 41.06
N ALA A 373 -3.12 17.31 42.39
CA ALA A 373 -2.92 16.11 43.21
C ALA A 373 -3.94 15.02 42.87
N ARG A 374 -5.22 15.39 42.71
CA ARG A 374 -6.28 14.46 42.28
C ARG A 374 -5.98 13.84 40.91
N GLN A 375 -5.59 14.66 39.92
CA GLN A 375 -5.29 14.15 38.57
C GLN A 375 -4.04 13.29 38.54
N PHE A 376 -3.03 13.65 39.33
CA PHE A 376 -1.83 12.85 39.49
C PHE A 376 -2.17 11.48 40.09
N LYS A 377 -3.00 11.44 41.14
CA LYS A 377 -3.46 10.21 41.78
C LYS A 377 -4.30 9.35 40.83
N LEU A 378 -5.26 9.96 40.13
CA LEU A 378 -6.06 9.30 39.09
C LEU A 378 -5.16 8.64 38.04
N ALA A 379 -4.21 9.40 37.50
CA ALA A 379 -3.28 8.90 36.50
C ALA A 379 -2.42 7.75 37.05
N GLN A 380 -1.91 7.86 38.28
CA GLN A 380 -1.11 6.81 38.91
C GLN A 380 -1.90 5.50 39.09
N ASP A 381 -3.17 5.61 39.50
CA ASP A 381 -4.05 4.47 39.73
C ASP A 381 -4.47 3.80 38.41
N VAL A 382 -4.90 4.58 37.43
CA VAL A 382 -5.34 4.08 36.10
C VAL A 382 -4.18 3.45 35.35
N LEU A 383 -3.04 4.15 35.26
CA LEU A 383 -1.86 3.68 34.54
C LEU A 383 -1.13 2.55 35.26
N ASN A 384 -1.52 2.27 36.52
CA ASN A 384 -0.95 1.24 37.38
C ASN A 384 0.58 1.39 37.52
N VAL A 385 1.02 2.63 37.79
CA VAL A 385 2.44 2.94 37.96
C VAL A 385 2.94 2.38 39.29
N SER A 386 3.85 1.41 39.21
CA SER A 386 4.36 0.67 40.37
C SER A 386 5.43 1.42 41.17
N ILE A 387 6.08 2.43 40.56
CA ILE A 387 7.13 3.20 41.21
C ILE A 387 6.49 4.23 42.16
N PRO A 388 6.85 4.25 43.46
CA PRO A 388 6.39 5.29 44.35
C PRO A 388 7.05 6.62 43.99
N VAL A 389 6.24 7.64 43.72
CA VAL A 389 6.71 8.98 43.33
C VAL A 389 6.26 10.02 44.35
N ARG A 390 7.16 10.96 44.67
CA ARG A 390 6.87 12.08 45.56
C ARG A 390 6.64 13.36 44.76
N LEU A 391 5.46 13.96 44.86
CA LEU A 391 5.17 15.25 44.22
C LEU A 391 5.56 16.40 45.15
N TYR A 392 6.31 17.37 44.64
CA TYR A 392 6.68 18.59 45.37
C TYR A 392 6.24 19.83 44.59
N ILE A 393 5.68 20.80 45.30
CA ILE A 393 5.32 22.10 44.73
C ILE A 393 6.42 23.12 45.05
N GLN A 394 6.92 23.83 44.03
CA GLN A 394 7.88 24.92 44.18
C GLN A 394 7.39 26.19 43.51
N LYS A 395 7.17 27.24 44.32
CA LYS A 395 6.61 28.52 43.86
C LYS A 395 7.52 29.27 42.88
N GLU A 396 8.84 29.12 43.00
CA GLU A 396 9.80 29.86 42.15
C GLU A 396 10.08 29.21 40.78
N LEU A 397 9.57 28.00 40.52
CA LEU A 397 9.79 27.30 39.26
C LEU A 397 8.69 27.66 38.25
N SER A 398 9.11 28.08 37.06
CA SER A 398 8.29 28.13 35.86
C SER A 398 8.32 26.77 35.15
N GLY A 399 7.23 26.41 34.46
CA GLY A 399 7.13 25.15 33.71
C GLY A 399 6.27 24.08 34.38
N ALA A 400 6.12 22.96 33.67
CA ALA A 400 5.25 21.84 33.99
C ALA A 400 5.86 20.89 35.06
N LEU A 401 5.55 19.60 34.98
CA LEU A 401 6.12 18.56 35.83
C LEU A 401 7.57 18.29 35.42
N ARG A 402 8.51 18.39 36.37
CA ARG A 402 9.93 18.13 36.17
C ARG A 402 10.38 16.91 36.98
N ASP A 403 11.05 15.98 36.31
CA ASP A 403 11.64 14.81 36.94
C ASP A 403 12.87 15.15 37.78
N GLU A 404 12.92 14.58 38.98
CA GLU A 404 14.10 14.52 39.83
C GLU A 404 14.39 13.05 40.17
N ALA A 405 14.65 12.27 39.12
CA ALA A 405 14.88 10.82 39.15
C ALA A 405 16.12 10.41 39.96
N ARG A 406 17.02 11.35 40.28
CA ARG A 406 18.21 11.12 41.11
C ARG A 406 17.89 10.97 42.60
N SER A 407 16.70 11.40 43.03
CA SER A 407 16.22 11.18 44.39
C SER A 407 15.69 9.75 44.58
N ASN A 408 15.63 9.29 45.84
CA ASN A 408 15.12 7.95 46.16
C ASN A 408 14.19 7.99 47.38
N PRO A 409 12.88 7.70 47.24
CA PRO A 409 12.14 7.45 45.98
C PRO A 409 12.19 8.64 45.01
N PRO A 410 11.99 8.42 43.70
CA PRO A 410 12.01 9.51 42.72
C PRO A 410 10.97 10.57 43.06
N ALA A 411 11.28 11.81 42.68
CA ALA A 411 10.48 12.97 42.97
C ALA A 411 10.12 13.69 41.68
N ILE A 412 8.94 14.30 41.66
CA ILE A 412 8.49 15.22 40.62
C ILE A 412 8.32 16.58 41.27
N ILE A 413 8.83 17.60 40.61
CA ILE A 413 8.71 18.99 41.07
C ILE A 413 7.83 19.74 40.08
N THR A 414 6.80 20.42 40.58
CA THR A 414 5.91 21.27 39.78
C THR A 414 6.03 22.73 40.20
N GLY A 415 5.95 23.63 39.21
CA GLY A 415 5.82 25.06 39.41
C GLY A 415 4.39 25.49 39.78
N TYR A 416 4.18 26.79 40.04
CA TYR A 416 2.83 27.36 40.27
C TYR A 416 1.96 27.39 39.00
N THR A 417 2.59 27.31 37.81
CA THR A 417 1.88 27.41 36.53
C THR A 417 0.79 26.34 36.36
N LEU A 418 1.03 25.10 36.80
CA LEU A 418 0.04 24.02 36.77
C LEU A 418 -1.00 24.09 37.90
N LEU A 419 -0.84 25.00 38.87
CA LEU A 419 -1.76 25.17 40.00
C LEU A 419 -2.85 26.20 39.72
N SER A 420 -2.70 27.01 38.69
CA SER A 420 -3.66 28.06 38.33
C SER A 420 -3.85 28.15 36.81
N GLY A 421 -5.10 28.22 36.35
CA GLY A 421 -5.43 28.44 34.94
C GLY A 421 -5.63 27.18 34.09
N TYR A 422 -5.42 25.99 34.66
CA TYR A 422 -5.71 24.71 34.00
C TYR A 422 -6.95 24.04 34.59
N ARG A 423 -7.77 23.45 33.72
CA ARG A 423 -8.93 22.64 34.13
C ARG A 423 -8.44 21.25 34.55
N PRO A 424 -9.21 20.49 35.35
CA PRO A 424 -8.85 19.12 35.71
C PRO A 424 -8.53 18.24 34.50
N ILE A 425 -9.29 18.34 33.42
CA ILE A 425 -9.07 17.59 32.17
C ILE A 425 -7.73 17.94 31.48
N ASP A 426 -7.31 19.21 31.55
CA ASP A 426 -6.01 19.64 31.03
C ASP A 426 -4.88 19.00 31.86
N LEU A 427 -5.04 18.95 33.19
CA LEU A 427 -4.08 18.35 34.12
C LEU A 427 -4.04 16.82 34.01
N ALA A 428 -5.17 16.17 33.72
CA ALA A 428 -5.24 14.72 33.49
C ALA A 428 -4.33 14.31 32.32
N PHE A 429 -4.38 15.07 31.22
CA PHE A 429 -3.51 14.87 30.06
C PHE A 429 -2.03 15.00 30.43
N VAL A 430 -1.65 16.07 31.15
CA VAL A 430 -0.27 16.32 31.58
C VAL A 430 0.24 15.19 32.50
N CYS A 431 -0.55 14.81 33.51
CA CYS A 431 -0.17 13.76 34.45
C CYS A 431 -0.05 12.40 33.74
N GLY A 432 -0.97 12.08 32.83
CA GLY A 432 -0.95 10.85 32.06
C GLY A 432 0.29 10.67 31.19
N ARG A 433 0.63 11.72 30.44
CA ARG A 433 1.88 11.74 29.65
C ARG A 433 3.10 11.53 30.55
N HIS A 434 3.18 12.31 31.61
CA HIS A 434 4.37 12.32 32.46
C HIS A 434 4.57 10.99 33.20
N LEU A 435 3.50 10.42 33.74
CA LEU A 435 3.55 9.14 34.46
C LEU A 435 3.80 7.92 33.55
N THR A 436 3.63 8.06 32.24
CA THR A 436 4.03 7.01 31.28
C THR A 436 5.54 6.72 31.33
N TYR A 437 6.35 7.75 31.63
CA TYR A 437 7.79 7.57 31.80
C TYR A 437 8.16 6.90 33.13
N TYR A 438 7.21 6.70 34.05
CA TYR A 438 7.46 5.98 35.30
C TYR A 438 7.24 4.47 35.21
N ARG A 439 7.04 3.94 34.00
CA ARG A 439 7.16 2.50 33.72
C ARG A 439 8.61 2.09 33.57
N GLY A 440 8.96 0.86 33.96
CA GLY A 440 10.35 0.39 33.99
C GLY A 440 11.07 0.57 32.65
N GLU A 441 10.42 0.17 31.56
CA GLU A 441 10.91 0.25 30.18
C GLU A 441 11.06 1.69 29.66
N HIS A 442 10.38 2.67 30.25
CA HIS A 442 10.46 4.09 29.85
C HIS A 442 11.24 4.94 30.85
N PHE A 443 11.52 4.42 32.05
CA PHE A 443 12.08 5.18 33.18
C PHE A 443 13.40 5.87 32.86
N ILE A 444 14.19 5.28 31.96
CA ILE A 444 15.44 5.88 31.49
C ILE A 444 15.23 7.27 30.87
N ARG A 445 14.06 7.55 30.28
CA ARG A 445 13.70 8.85 29.67
C ARG A 445 13.60 9.98 30.69
N THR A 446 13.35 9.67 31.97
CA THR A 446 13.34 10.66 33.05
C THR A 446 14.75 11.15 33.43
N MET A 447 15.80 10.44 32.98
CA MET A 447 17.21 10.76 33.25
C MET A 447 17.96 11.22 32.00
N TYR A 448 17.57 10.74 30.82
CA TYR A 448 18.23 11.04 29.54
C TYR A 448 17.20 11.43 28.47
N GLN A 449 17.40 12.61 27.89
CA GLN A 449 16.54 13.16 26.83
C GLN A 449 17.20 13.12 25.44
N SER A 450 18.50 12.81 25.36
CA SER A 450 19.26 12.76 24.11
C SER A 450 19.32 11.35 23.52
N HIS A 451 19.03 11.22 22.22
CA HIS A 451 19.18 9.96 21.49
C HIS A 451 20.63 9.46 21.47
N THR A 452 21.61 10.37 21.48
CA THR A 452 23.04 10.03 21.50
C THR A 452 23.45 9.41 22.85
N GLU A 453 22.95 9.97 23.96
CA GLU A 453 23.22 9.44 25.29
C GLU A 453 22.55 8.08 25.50
N LEU A 454 21.29 7.95 25.08
CA LEU A 454 20.57 6.68 25.12
C LEU A 454 21.22 5.61 24.23
N ARG A 455 21.75 5.99 23.06
CA ARG A 455 22.55 5.09 22.22
C ARG A 455 23.82 4.64 22.94
N THR A 456 24.50 5.55 23.61
CA THR A 456 25.70 5.23 24.40
C THR A 456 25.38 4.24 25.52
N LEU A 457 24.25 4.43 26.22
CA LEU A 457 23.76 3.51 27.25
C LEU A 457 23.44 2.12 26.69
N LEU A 458 22.76 2.04 25.54
CA LEU A 458 22.48 0.76 24.90
C LEU A 458 23.77 0.01 24.53
N LEU A 459 24.72 0.70 23.90
CA LEU A 459 26.02 0.10 23.55
C LEU A 459 26.80 -0.31 24.80
N ALA A 460 26.75 0.48 25.87
CA ALA A 460 27.37 0.15 27.15
C ALA A 460 26.75 -1.12 27.76
N ALA A 461 25.43 -1.26 27.69
CA ALA A 461 24.73 -2.46 28.15
C ALA A 461 25.14 -3.71 27.34
N MET A 462 25.27 -3.59 26.02
CA MET A 462 25.77 -4.69 25.17
C MET A 462 27.23 -5.04 25.48
N ARG A 463 28.05 -4.02 25.76
CA ARG A 463 29.47 -4.17 26.12
C ARG A 463 29.66 -4.90 27.44
N LEU A 464 28.81 -4.66 28.44
CA LEU A 464 28.83 -5.34 29.75
C LEU A 464 28.73 -6.86 29.63
N VAL A 465 27.99 -7.35 28.65
CA VAL A 465 27.75 -8.79 28.44
C VAL A 465 28.61 -9.38 27.32
N GLY A 466 29.59 -8.62 26.84
CA GLY A 466 30.56 -9.06 25.82
C GLY A 466 30.00 -9.15 24.40
N MET A 467 28.88 -8.50 24.11
CA MET A 467 28.19 -8.57 22.81
C MET A 467 28.11 -7.21 22.09
N GLY A 468 28.95 -6.25 22.50
CA GLY A 468 28.99 -4.91 21.91
C GLY A 468 30.39 -4.32 21.92
N GLY A 469 30.72 -3.57 20.86
CA GLY A 469 31.89 -2.69 20.80
C GLY A 469 31.50 -1.23 21.07
N GLY A 470 32.49 -0.36 21.21
CA GLY A 470 32.23 1.06 21.41
C GLY A 470 33.51 1.87 21.57
N ASP A 471 33.35 3.18 21.62
CA ASP A 471 34.44 4.11 21.88
C ASP A 471 34.73 4.24 23.39
N ALA A 472 35.62 5.17 23.75
CA ALA A 472 35.98 5.43 25.14
C ALA A 472 34.78 5.85 26.02
N SER A 473 33.75 6.49 25.43
CA SER A 473 32.55 6.91 26.15
C SER A 473 31.69 5.70 26.54
N VAL A 474 31.51 4.76 25.60
CA VAL A 474 30.81 3.49 25.84
C VAL A 474 31.53 2.67 26.91
N GLU A 475 32.85 2.55 26.83
CA GLU A 475 33.64 1.78 27.81
C GLU A 475 33.58 2.40 29.22
N SER A 476 33.65 3.73 29.31
CA SER A 476 33.49 4.46 30.58
C SER A 476 32.11 4.25 31.19
N THR A 477 31.05 4.37 30.36
CA THR A 477 29.66 4.18 30.78
C THR A 477 29.42 2.75 31.26
N ALA A 478 29.92 1.74 30.52
CA ALA A 478 29.82 0.34 30.93
C ALA A 478 30.49 0.10 32.29
N LYS A 479 31.69 0.63 32.51
CA LYS A 479 32.38 0.54 33.82
C LYS A 479 31.60 1.19 34.96
N GLN A 480 30.87 2.28 34.71
CA GLN A 480 30.03 2.91 35.71
C GLN A 480 28.81 2.05 36.05
N LEU A 481 28.13 1.51 35.03
CA LEU A 481 26.98 0.62 35.22
C LEU A 481 27.35 -0.67 35.96
N ALA A 482 28.50 -1.27 35.63
CA ALA A 482 28.99 -2.50 36.27
C ALA A 482 29.11 -2.39 37.80
N LYS A 483 29.38 -1.19 38.34
CA LYS A 483 29.48 -0.97 39.80
C LYS A 483 28.16 -1.17 40.55
N HIS A 484 27.04 -1.12 39.83
CA HIS A 484 25.69 -1.16 40.37
C HIS A 484 24.85 -2.32 39.84
N MET A 485 25.47 -3.29 39.16
CA MET A 485 24.80 -4.49 38.65
C MET A 485 25.42 -5.73 39.29
N ASP A 486 24.59 -6.59 39.87
CA ASP A 486 25.00 -7.91 40.33
C ASP A 486 24.95 -8.95 39.19
N GLN A 487 25.38 -10.19 39.48
CA GLN A 487 25.40 -11.26 38.49
C GLN A 487 24.01 -11.59 37.94
N ALA A 488 22.94 -11.52 38.75
CA ALA A 488 21.59 -11.81 38.30
C ALA A 488 21.10 -10.78 37.28
N HIS A 489 21.38 -9.49 37.51
CA HIS A 489 21.09 -8.44 36.54
C HIS A 489 21.87 -8.65 35.23
N LEU A 490 23.16 -9.01 35.32
CA LEU A 490 23.99 -9.29 34.15
C LEU A 490 23.51 -10.50 33.35
N ASP A 491 23.03 -11.56 34.01
CA ASP A 491 22.50 -12.76 33.36
C ASP A 491 21.22 -12.45 32.58
N VAL A 492 20.30 -11.68 33.19
CA VAL A 492 19.08 -11.20 32.51
C VAL A 492 19.44 -10.31 31.33
N LEU A 493 20.35 -9.34 31.53
CA LEU A 493 20.81 -8.46 30.45
C LEU A 493 21.40 -9.26 29.29
N LYS A 494 22.24 -10.27 29.59
CA LYS A 494 22.87 -11.12 28.59
C LYS A 494 21.84 -11.89 27.77
N GLN A 495 20.79 -12.40 28.41
CA GLN A 495 19.71 -13.10 27.72
C GLN A 495 18.97 -12.18 26.75
N VAL A 496 18.64 -10.95 27.17
CA VAL A 496 17.89 -9.99 26.35
C VAL A 496 18.75 -9.46 25.20
N VAL A 497 20.00 -9.07 25.49
CA VAL A 497 20.95 -8.59 24.47
C VAL A 497 21.22 -9.67 23.42
N ARG A 498 21.33 -10.95 23.82
CA ARG A 498 21.48 -12.04 22.87
C ARG A 498 20.31 -12.10 21.88
N LYS A 499 19.07 -12.05 22.39
CA LYS A 499 17.88 -12.04 21.53
C LYS A 499 17.84 -10.83 20.59
N PHE A 500 18.26 -9.67 21.07
CA PHE A 500 18.35 -8.45 20.26
C PHE A 500 19.36 -8.58 19.10
N VAL A 501 20.53 -9.16 19.38
CA VAL A 501 21.55 -9.42 18.37
C VAL A 501 21.06 -10.48 17.38
N ASP A 502 20.44 -11.55 17.87
CA ASP A 502 19.88 -12.62 17.03
C ASP A 502 18.76 -12.12 16.11
N SER A 503 18.03 -11.06 16.49
CA SER A 503 17.01 -10.39 15.65
C SER A 503 17.56 -9.33 14.68
N GLY A 504 18.89 -9.27 14.50
CA GLY A 504 19.54 -8.37 13.54
C GLY A 504 20.23 -7.14 14.13
N GLY A 505 20.06 -6.86 15.43
CA GLY A 505 20.87 -5.89 16.18
C GLY A 505 20.84 -4.41 15.69
N GLN A 506 19.91 -4.04 14.81
CA GLN A 506 19.82 -2.67 14.30
C GLN A 506 19.08 -1.77 15.30
N ALA A 507 19.86 -1.06 16.14
CA ALA A 507 19.32 -0.15 17.14
C ALA A 507 18.90 1.20 16.53
N ASP A 508 17.59 1.43 16.41
CA ASP A 508 17.02 2.76 16.14
C ASP A 508 16.47 3.40 17.42
N ILE A 509 17.39 4.00 18.19
CA ILE A 509 17.05 4.71 19.43
C ILE A 509 16.13 5.90 19.16
N LYS A 510 16.26 6.57 18.00
CA LYS A 510 15.42 7.71 17.67
C LYS A 510 13.97 7.26 17.48
N ARG A 511 13.74 6.20 16.71
CA ARG A 511 12.41 5.61 16.53
C ARG A 511 11.84 5.09 17.84
N TRP A 512 12.64 4.42 18.66
CA TRP A 512 12.22 3.99 20.00
C TRP A 512 11.79 5.19 20.87
N MET A 513 12.57 6.28 20.88
CA MET A 513 12.22 7.49 21.60
C MET A 513 10.90 8.10 21.12
N GLN A 514 10.69 8.18 19.81
CA GLN A 514 9.43 8.67 19.24
C GLN A 514 8.26 7.77 19.63
N ALA A 515 8.42 6.44 19.57
CA ALA A 515 7.39 5.49 19.99
C ALA A 515 7.00 5.63 21.48
N THR A 516 7.98 5.85 22.37
CA THR A 516 7.70 6.15 23.79
C THR A 516 6.97 7.48 23.98
N GLU A 517 7.26 8.49 23.14
CA GLU A 517 6.55 9.77 23.17
C GLU A 517 5.10 9.60 22.69
N ILE A 518 4.85 8.86 21.61
CA ILE A 518 3.49 8.55 21.14
C ILE A 518 2.71 7.85 22.24
N THR A 519 3.31 6.84 22.86
CA THR A 519 2.70 6.12 23.99
C THR A 519 2.31 7.07 25.13
N SER A 520 3.15 8.08 25.43
CA SER A 520 2.80 9.11 26.41
C SER A 520 1.57 9.93 25.98
N LEU A 521 1.50 10.35 24.71
CA LEU A 521 0.37 11.13 24.16
C LEU A 521 -0.93 10.32 24.23
N ARG A 522 -0.87 9.03 23.90
CA ARG A 522 -1.99 8.09 24.00
C ARG A 522 -2.48 7.94 25.45
N ALA A 523 -1.57 7.84 26.41
CA ALA A 523 -1.91 7.78 27.84
C ALA A 523 -2.54 9.07 28.35
N GLY A 524 -2.01 10.22 27.90
CA GLY A 524 -2.60 11.54 28.18
C GLY A 524 -4.02 11.65 27.63
N LEU A 525 -4.23 11.26 26.36
CA LEU A 525 -5.56 11.27 25.74
C LEU A 525 -6.53 10.35 26.49
N LEU A 526 -6.10 9.15 26.87
CA LEU A 526 -6.94 8.20 27.59
C LEU A 526 -7.45 8.76 28.93
N LEU A 527 -6.61 9.52 29.63
CA LEU A 527 -6.94 10.11 30.93
C LEU A 527 -7.78 11.38 30.83
N CYS A 528 -7.56 12.21 29.81
CA CYS A 528 -8.39 13.39 29.61
C CYS A 528 -9.68 13.09 28.84
N ASP A 529 -9.70 12.05 28.02
CA ASP A 529 -10.81 11.62 27.17
C ASP A 529 -11.42 12.75 26.31
N ASP A 530 -10.57 13.67 25.83
CA ASP A 530 -10.97 14.82 25.03
C ASP A 530 -9.86 15.20 24.04
N VAL A 531 -10.18 15.07 22.75
CA VAL A 531 -9.23 15.28 21.64
C VAL A 531 -8.78 16.74 21.56
N GLU A 532 -9.71 17.68 21.73
CA GLU A 532 -9.40 19.12 21.70
C GLU A 532 -8.42 19.50 22.81
N THR A 533 -8.67 19.03 24.04
CA THR A 533 -7.78 19.23 25.18
C THR A 533 -6.41 18.59 24.94
N ALA A 534 -6.37 17.34 24.46
CA ALA A 534 -5.11 16.65 24.16
C ALA A 534 -4.26 17.41 23.13
N VAL A 535 -4.89 17.88 22.04
CA VAL A 535 -4.22 18.67 21.00
C VAL A 535 -3.73 20.02 21.55
N LYS A 536 -4.61 20.77 22.22
CA LYS A 536 -4.27 22.06 22.86
C LYS A 536 -3.08 21.90 23.80
N MET A 537 -3.11 20.90 24.68
CA MET A 537 -2.04 20.67 25.64
C MET A 537 -0.73 20.27 24.96
N THR A 538 -0.80 19.47 23.90
CA THR A 538 0.38 19.08 23.11
C THR A 538 1.04 20.28 22.43
N GLN A 539 0.26 21.27 21.98
CA GLN A 539 0.79 22.50 21.38
C GLN A 539 1.39 23.46 22.42
N GLN A 540 0.90 23.43 23.65
CA GLN A 540 1.38 24.28 24.75
C GLN A 540 2.62 23.72 25.47
N ILE A 541 2.80 22.39 25.47
CA ILE A 541 3.95 21.74 26.08
C ILE A 541 5.09 21.71 25.05
N ALA A 542 6.17 22.42 25.34
CA ALA A 542 7.36 22.44 24.48
C ALA A 542 7.92 21.03 24.26
N SER A 543 8.51 20.79 23.08
CA SER A 543 9.24 19.54 22.84
C SER A 543 10.47 19.49 23.74
N GLU A 544 10.72 18.33 24.34
CA GLU A 544 11.78 18.15 25.34
C GLU A 544 13.10 17.75 24.67
N SER A 545 13.06 17.24 23.43
CA SER A 545 14.21 16.78 22.66
C SER A 545 14.11 17.14 21.18
N THR A 546 15.25 17.27 20.50
CA THR A 546 15.32 17.40 19.03
C THR A 546 14.99 16.10 18.30
N ALA A 547 14.93 14.98 19.02
CA ALA A 547 14.50 13.68 18.50
C ALA A 547 12.98 13.46 18.59
N ASP A 548 12.24 14.33 19.29
CA ASP A 548 10.79 14.24 19.46
C ASP A 548 10.06 14.40 18.12
N LEU A 549 8.81 13.93 18.08
CA LEU A 549 7.94 14.09 16.93
C LEU A 549 7.66 15.56 16.62
N ALA A 550 7.45 15.90 15.36
CA ALA A 550 7.01 17.24 15.01
C ALA A 550 5.60 17.49 15.57
N PRO A 551 5.23 18.73 15.94
CA PRO A 551 3.91 19.02 16.51
C PRO A 551 2.74 18.53 15.64
N ARG A 552 2.88 18.60 14.31
CA ARG A 552 1.88 18.09 13.36
C ARG A 552 1.68 16.57 13.49
N ASP A 553 2.76 15.83 13.64
CA ASP A 553 2.72 14.37 13.78
C ASP A 553 2.12 13.96 15.13
N LYS A 554 2.41 14.70 16.20
CA LYS A 554 1.76 14.47 17.51
C LYS A 554 0.24 14.64 17.43
N VAL A 555 -0.25 15.65 16.70
CA VAL A 555 -1.69 15.86 16.48
C VAL A 555 -2.27 14.72 15.63
N LYS A 556 -1.58 14.31 14.57
CA LYS A 556 -1.97 13.15 13.75
C LYS A 556 -2.17 11.91 14.63
N GLU A 557 -1.20 11.60 15.50
CA GLU A 557 -1.25 10.44 16.39
C GLU A 557 -2.42 10.50 17.38
N ILE A 558 -2.68 11.65 18.00
CA ILE A 558 -3.81 11.83 18.93
C ILE A 558 -5.13 11.56 18.21
N VAL A 559 -5.32 12.16 17.03
CA VAL A 559 -6.56 12.04 16.26
C VAL A 559 -6.78 10.59 15.84
N LEU A 560 -5.79 9.95 15.20
CA LEU A 560 -5.92 8.57 14.72
C LEU A 560 -6.10 7.57 15.85
N TYR A 561 -5.38 7.76 16.96
CA TYR A 561 -5.55 6.90 18.11
C TYR A 561 -6.94 7.04 18.74
N SER A 562 -7.50 8.26 18.81
CA SER A 562 -8.82 8.51 19.42
C SER A 562 -10.00 7.77 18.77
N ILE A 563 -9.80 7.26 17.56
CA ILE A 563 -10.78 6.51 16.76
C ILE A 563 -10.33 5.07 16.45
N SER A 564 -9.27 4.61 17.12
CA SER A 564 -8.69 3.29 16.91
C SER A 564 -9.37 2.21 17.76
N GLU A 565 -9.33 0.96 17.29
CA GLU A 565 -9.82 -0.19 18.05
C GLU A 565 -9.10 -0.35 19.40
N SER A 566 -7.81 -0.02 19.46
CA SER A 566 -7.04 -0.06 20.70
C SER A 566 -7.58 0.93 21.74
N TYR A 567 -7.92 2.16 21.32
CA TYR A 567 -8.52 3.14 22.21
C TYR A 567 -9.91 2.73 22.69
N PHE A 568 -10.74 2.17 21.81
CA PHE A 568 -12.07 1.67 22.17
C PHE A 568 -12.00 0.56 23.22
N ARG A 569 -11.10 -0.41 23.06
CA ARG A 569 -10.90 -1.48 24.05
C ARG A 569 -10.46 -0.95 25.41
N LEU A 570 -9.58 0.05 25.45
CA LEU A 570 -9.16 0.66 26.72
C LEU A 570 -10.29 1.42 27.40
N ARG A 571 -11.14 2.12 26.64
CA ARG A 571 -12.32 2.80 27.19
C ARG A 571 -13.30 1.83 27.82
N GLU A 572 -13.59 0.73 27.12
CA GLU A 572 -14.44 -0.34 27.61
C GLU A 572 -13.86 -0.96 28.88
N GLN A 573 -12.57 -1.32 28.86
CA GLN A 573 -11.91 -1.96 30.00
C GLN A 573 -11.88 -1.06 31.25
N LEU A 574 -11.64 0.24 31.07
CA LEU A 574 -11.70 1.21 32.17
C LEU A 574 -13.14 1.52 32.62
N GLY A 575 -14.15 1.11 31.84
CA GLY A 575 -15.56 1.39 32.12
C GLY A 575 -15.93 2.86 31.90
N ILE A 576 -15.19 3.57 31.05
CA ILE A 576 -15.39 5.00 30.72
C ILE A 576 -16.18 5.22 29.43
N GLN A 577 -16.66 4.14 28.82
CA GLN A 577 -17.56 4.19 27.68
C GLN A 577 -18.86 4.96 28.00
N ILE A 578 -19.46 5.58 26.98
CA ILE A 578 -20.75 6.25 27.14
C ILE A 578 -21.83 5.24 27.51
N LYS A 579 -22.81 5.68 28.28
CA LYS A 579 -23.98 4.88 28.67
C LYS A 579 -25.17 5.38 27.87
N VAL A 580 -25.47 4.71 26.76
CA VAL A 580 -26.58 5.04 25.85
C VAL A 580 -27.89 4.48 26.33
#